data_AF-A0A955N1M2-F1
#
_entry.id   AF-A0A955N1M2-F1
#
_cell.length_a   1.000
_cell.length_b   1.000
_cell.length_c   1.000
_cell.angle_alpha   90.00
_cell.angle_beta   90.00
_cell.angle_gamma   90.00
#
_symmetry.space_group_name_H-M   'P 1'
#
loop_
_entity.id
_entity.type
_entity.pdbx_description
1 polymer ?
#
loop_
_entity_poly.entity_id
_entity_poly.type
_entity_poly.pdbx_seq_one_letter_code
_entity_poly.pdbx_strand_id
1 'polypeptide(L)'
;MAAGDFYFAINATFRFFLENYGEEALQRYWTAMGREYFEPLSRRFQAGGLPEVEKYWTEFFETEPSGEVEVTRSNDRVEIEVKKCPALF
;
A
#
# COMPACT_ATOMS: atom_id res chain seq x y z
N MET A 1 8.29 -15.75 8.95
CA MET A 1 6.84 -15.48 8.78
C MET A 1 6.58 -15.48 7.29
N ALA A 2 5.64 -16.29 6.81
CA ALA A 2 5.28 -16.28 5.40
C ALA A 2 4.44 -15.04 5.10
N ALA A 3 4.42 -14.58 3.84
CA ALA A 3 3.61 -13.43 3.43
C ALA A 3 2.12 -13.59 3.82
N GLY A 4 1.60 -14.82 3.80
CA GLY A 4 0.23 -15.15 4.22
C GLY A 4 -0.10 -14.81 5.68
N ASP A 5 0.87 -14.92 6.60
CA ASP A 5 0.64 -14.66 8.03
C ASP A 5 0.43 -13.16 8.29
N PHE A 6 1.11 -12.31 7.53
CA PHE A 6 1.00 -10.85 7.62
C PHE A 6 -0.38 -10.36 7.17
N TYR A 7 -0.86 -10.82 6.00
CA TYR A 7 -2.18 -10.48 5.52
C TYR A 7 -3.29 -10.99 6.44
N PHE A 8 -3.12 -12.17 7.03
CA PHE A 8 -4.06 -12.70 8.02
C PHE A 8 -4.11 -11.82 9.27
N ALA A 9 -2.96 -11.47 9.84
CA ALA A 9 -2.89 -10.63 11.04
C ALA A 9 -3.54 -9.26 10.82
N ILE A 10 -3.26 -8.60 9.69
CA ILE A 10 -3.88 -7.31 9.35
C ILE A 10 -5.40 -7.45 9.23
N ASN A 11 -5.87 -8.46 8.51
CA ASN A 11 -7.30 -8.68 8.34
C ASN A 11 -8.00 -8.99 9.68
N ALA A 12 -7.34 -9.74 10.57
CA ALA A 12 -7.82 -9.99 11.91
C ALA A 12 -7.91 -8.69 12.74
N THR A 13 -6.92 -7.79 12.63
CA THR A 13 -6.98 -6.46 13.26
C THR A 13 -8.16 -5.63 12.75
N PHE A 14 -8.38 -5.58 11.44
CA PHE A 14 -9.50 -4.83 10.88
C PHE A 14 -10.85 -5.40 11.32
N ARG A 15 -11.00 -6.73 11.31
CA ARG A 15 -12.19 -7.42 11.81
C ARG A 15 -12.42 -7.15 13.29
N PHE A 16 -11.37 -7.19 14.10
CA PHE A 16 -11.47 -6.88 15.53
C PHE A 16 -12.04 -5.47 15.76
N PHE A 17 -11.54 -4.45 15.05
CA PHE A 17 -12.08 -3.10 15.16
C PHE A 17 -13.54 -3.03 14.71
N LEU A 18 -13.89 -3.65 13.59
CA LEU A 18 -15.24 -3.66 13.07
C LEU A 18 -16.23 -4.33 14.03
N GLU A 19 -15.88 -5.52 14.53
CA GLU A 19 -16.76 -6.35 15.36
C GLU A 19 -16.94 -5.80 16.78
N ASN A 20 -15.90 -5.16 17.35
CA ASN A 20 -15.92 -4.71 18.74
C ASN A 20 -16.23 -3.22 18.90
N TYR A 21 -16.00 -2.41 17.86
CA TYR A 21 -16.10 -0.94 17.93
C TYR A 21 -16.82 -0.29 16.75
N GLY A 22 -17.25 -1.08 15.75
CA GLY A 22 -18.02 -0.60 14.61
C GLY A 22 -17.18 0.05 13.50
N GLU A 23 -17.87 0.42 12.41
CA GLU A 23 -17.23 0.92 11.19
C GLU A 23 -16.49 2.24 11.39
N GLU A 24 -17.05 3.17 12.17
CA GLU A 24 -16.42 4.46 12.44
C GLU A 24 -15.06 4.29 13.13
N ALA A 25 -14.95 3.34 14.06
CA ALA A 25 -13.69 3.04 14.73
C ALA A 25 -12.65 2.46 13.77
N LEU A 26 -13.06 1.58 12.86
CA LEU A 26 -12.20 1.05 11.80
C LEU A 26 -11.71 2.16 10.86
N GLN A 27 -12.60 3.04 10.42
CA GLN A 27 -12.25 4.19 9.58
C GLN A 27 -11.27 5.15 10.29
N ARG A 28 -11.48 5.41 11.58
CA ARG A 28 -10.55 6.20 12.41
C ARG A 28 -9.17 5.54 12.50
N TYR A 29 -9.12 4.22 12.68
CA TYR A 29 -7.86 3.47 12.71
C TYR A 29 -7.11 3.57 11.38
N TRP A 30 -7.78 3.36 10.24
CA TRP A 30 -7.17 3.55 8.92
C TRP A 30 -6.71 4.99 8.68
N THR A 31 -7.51 5.97 9.12
CA THR A 31 -7.17 7.39 9.01
C THR A 31 -5.92 7.72 9.82
N ALA A 32 -5.79 7.20 11.05
CA ALA A 32 -4.61 7.40 11.88
C ALA A 32 -3.37 6.79 11.22
N MET A 33 -3.46 5.57 10.67
CA MET A 33 -2.35 4.96 9.92
C MET A 33 -1.93 5.84 8.73
N GLY A 34 -2.89 6.35 7.95
CA GLY A 34 -2.62 7.25 6.83
C GLY A 34 -1.94 8.56 7.27
N ARG A 35 -2.39 9.15 8.38
CA ARG A 35 -1.92 10.45 8.88
C ARG A 35 -0.63 10.40 9.66
N GLU A 36 -0.32 9.28 10.32
CA GLU A 36 0.82 9.17 11.22
C GLU A 36 1.91 8.30 10.61
N TYR A 37 1.59 7.06 10.24
CA TYR A 37 2.59 6.13 9.70
C TYR A 37 2.97 6.47 8.26
N PHE A 38 1.98 6.76 7.40
CA PHE A 38 2.21 7.12 5.99
C PHE A 38 2.41 8.63 5.77
N GLU A 39 2.58 9.42 6.83
CA GLU A 39 2.77 10.86 6.73
C GLU A 39 3.95 11.25 5.82
N PRO A 40 5.15 10.63 5.96
CA PRO A 40 6.29 11.03 5.14
C PRO A 40 6.06 10.71 3.66
N LEU A 41 5.47 9.55 3.36
CA LEU A 41 5.15 9.14 2.00
C LEU A 41 4.09 10.05 1.38
N SER A 42 3.04 10.37 2.14
CA SER A 42 1.97 11.28 1.70
C SER A 42 2.51 12.67 1.35
N ARG A 43 3.39 13.23 2.19
CA ARG A 43 4.05 14.51 1.90
C ARG A 43 4.91 14.44 0.64
N ARG A 44 5.63 13.34 0.45
CA ARG A 44 6.48 13.10 -0.72
C ARG A 44 5.63 13.09 -2.00
N PHE A 45 4.50 12.36 -2.01
CA PHE A 45 3.56 12.34 -3.13
C PHE A 45 2.88 13.69 -3.38
N GLN A 46 2.49 14.42 -2.33
CA GLN A 46 1.89 15.75 -2.48
C GLN A 46 2.86 16.77 -3.09
N ALA A 47 4.14 16.73 -2.68
CA ALA A 47 5.16 17.63 -3.20
C ALA A 47 5.61 17.28 -4.61
N GLY A 48 5.76 15.99 -4.91
CA GLY A 48 6.34 15.51 -6.17
C GLY A 48 5.33 15.10 -7.25
N GLY A 49 4.04 15.00 -6.91
CA GLY A 49 2.97 14.63 -7.84
C GLY A 49 3.13 13.23 -8.45
N LEU A 50 2.52 13.01 -9.62
CA LEU A 50 2.58 11.72 -10.32
C LEU A 50 4.00 11.20 -10.62
N PRO A 51 4.99 12.04 -10.99
CA PRO A 51 6.37 11.57 -11.16
C PRO A 51 6.97 10.92 -9.92
N GLU A 52 6.63 11.43 -8.73
CA GLU A 52 7.12 10.86 -7.47
C GLU A 52 6.42 9.55 -7.11
N VAL A 53 5.14 9.42 -7.47
CA VAL A 53 4.39 8.17 -7.33
C VAL A 53 4.97 7.08 -8.23
N GLU A 54 5.23 7.39 -9.50
CA GLU A 54 5.90 6.48 -10.45
C GLU A 54 7.25 6.02 -9.88
N LYS A 55 8.11 6.98 -9.53
CA LYS A 55 9.44 6.70 -8.98
C LYS A 55 9.39 5.78 -7.76
N TYR A 56 8.54 6.09 -6.79
CA TYR A 56 8.42 5.31 -5.56
C TYR A 56 8.05 3.85 -5.86
N TRP A 57 7.06 3.62 -6.72
CA TRP A 57 6.61 2.27 -7.03
C TRP A 57 7.60 1.50 -7.90
N THR A 58 8.27 2.15 -8.85
CA THR A 58 9.36 1.54 -9.62
C THR A 58 10.47 1.09 -8.68
N GLU A 59 10.98 1.98 -7.81
CA GLU A 59 12.02 1.65 -6.82
C GLU A 59 11.59 0.53 -5.88
N PHE A 60 10.33 0.53 -5.43
CA PHE A 60 9.79 -0.51 -4.56
C PHE A 60 9.85 -1.89 -5.23
N PHE A 61 9.28 -2.03 -6.43
CA PHE A 61 9.22 -3.33 -7.11
C PHE A 61 10.55 -3.80 -7.67
N GLU A 62 11.52 -2.91 -7.94
CA GLU A 62 12.90 -3.29 -8.25
C GLU A 62 13.58 -4.04 -7.09
N THR A 63 13.16 -3.77 -5.85
CA THR A 63 13.71 -4.44 -4.65
C THR A 63 12.95 -5.71 -4.26
N GLU A 64 11.77 -5.96 -4.83
CA GLU A 64 10.95 -7.12 -4.53
C GLU A 64 11.39 -8.34 -5.35
N PRO A 65 11.79 -9.47 -4.72
CA PRO A 65 12.19 -10.64 -5.45
C PRO A 65 11.00 -11.30 -6.15
N SER A 66 11.23 -11.83 -7.36
CA SER A 66 10.34 -12.79 -8.04
C SER A 66 8.98 -12.28 -8.54
N GLY A 67 8.74 -10.97 -8.52
CA GLY A 67 7.59 -10.32 -9.17
C GLY A 67 7.84 -9.97 -10.64
N GLU A 68 6.76 -9.85 -11.41
CA GLU A 68 6.75 -9.23 -12.74
C GLU A 68 5.75 -8.09 -12.68
N VAL A 69 6.26 -6.86 -12.55
CA VAL A 69 5.46 -5.66 -12.35
C VAL A 69 5.93 -4.56 -13.29
N GLU A 70 4.97 -3.91 -13.95
CA GLU A 70 5.21 -2.77 -14.84
C GLU A 70 4.55 -1.52 -14.24
N VAL A 71 5.33 -0.45 -14.09
CA VAL A 71 4.87 0.84 -13.57
C VAL A 71 4.93 1.84 -14.71
N THR A 72 3.78 2.41 -15.09
CA THR A 72 3.67 3.38 -16.18
C THR A 72 2.96 4.64 -15.73
N ARG A 73 3.45 5.80 -16.17
CA ARG A 73 2.79 7.09 -15.94
C ARG A 73 2.18 7.66 -17.20
N SER A 74 0.94 8.10 -17.07
CA SER A 74 0.22 8.93 -18.05
C SER A 74 0.07 10.36 -17.52
N ASN A 75 -0.59 11.24 -18.29
CA ASN A 75 -0.76 12.65 -17.91
C ASN A 75 -1.58 12.84 -16.62
N ASP A 76 -2.47 11.91 -16.30
CA ASP A 76 -3.46 12.02 -15.21
C ASP A 76 -3.38 10.89 -14.17
N ARG A 77 -2.54 9.87 -14.39
CA ARG A 77 -2.42 8.72 -13.50
C ARG A 77 -1.06 8.03 -13.55
N VAL A 78 -0.78 7.24 -12.52
CA VAL A 78 0.22 6.17 -12.53
C VAL A 78 -0.51 4.84 -12.47
N GLU A 79 -0.13 3.91 -13.31
CA GLU A 79 -0.70 2.58 -13.45
C GLU A 79 0.36 1.54 -13.08
N ILE A 80 -0.03 0.57 -12.25
CA ILE A 80 0.83 -0.51 -11.77
C ILE A 80 0.21 -1.83 -12.22
N GLU A 81 0.81 -2.46 -13.22
CA GLU A 81 0.37 -3.76 -13.73
C GLU A 81 1.19 -4.87 -13.09
N VAL A 82 0.56 -5.68 -12.24
CA VAL A 82 1.19 -6.83 -11.57
C VAL A 82 0.87 -8.11 -12.33
N LYS A 83 1.77 -8.55 -13.22
CA LYS A 83 1.64 -9.78 -14.03
C LYS A 83 1.96 -11.03 -13.21
N LYS A 84 2.96 -10.93 -12.33
CA LYS A 84 3.28 -11.95 -11.31
C LYS A 84 3.50 -11.27 -9.96
N CYS A 85 2.69 -11.66 -8.97
CA CYS A 85 2.77 -11.08 -7.64
C CYS A 85 4.03 -11.59 -6.91
N PRO A 86 4.91 -10.69 -6.40
CA PRO A 86 6.11 -11.10 -5.65
C PRO A 86 5.76 -11.79 -4.31
N ALA A 87 4.58 -11.52 -3.75
CA ALA A 87 4.15 -12.06 -2.45
C ALA A 87 3.48 -13.44 -2.53
N LEU A 88 3.18 -13.95 -3.73
CA LEU A 88 2.52 -15.24 -3.94
C LEU A 88 3.51 -16.18 -4.62
N PHE A 89 4.02 -17.16 -3.86
CA PHE A 89 4.97 -18.19 -4.30
C PHE A 89 4.37 -19.59 -4.13
#